data_AF-A0A1E5KVN4-F1
#
_entry.id   AF-A0A1E5KVN4-F1
#
_cell.length_a   1.000
_cell.length_b   1.000
_cell.length_c   1.000
_cell.angle_alpha   90.00
_cell.angle_beta   90.00
_cell.angle_gamma   90.00
#
_symmetry.space_group_name_H-M   'P 1'
#
loop_
_entity.id
_entity.type
_entity.pdbx_description
1 polymer ?
#
loop_
_entity_poly.entity_id
_entity_poly.type
_entity_poly.pdbx_seq_one_letter_code
_entity_poly.pdbx_strand_id
1 'polypeptide(L)'
;MVKKSIFYLGGFFLLVRLTGIILTLNLMPVQDPDMISKEEFIAIQKQFSIHYELGSFLIICSNFILVFFLLFLIYLFVSEKIKQS
;
A
#
# COMPACT_ATOMS: atom_id res chain seq x y z
N MET A 1 -8.01 14.40 -20.67
CA MET A 1 -7.04 13.28 -20.72
C MET A 1 -6.44 13.01 -19.33
N VAL A 2 -5.78 13.99 -18.71
CA VAL A 2 -5.11 13.87 -17.40
C VAL A 2 -5.99 13.28 -16.28
N LYS A 3 -7.25 13.73 -16.14
CA LYS A 3 -8.17 13.21 -15.11
C LYS A 3 -8.46 11.71 -15.21
N LYS A 4 -8.56 11.16 -16.43
CA LYS A 4 -8.77 9.71 -16.65
C LYS A 4 -7.50 8.94 -16.29
N SER A 5 -6.34 9.44 -16.70
CA SER A 5 -5.04 8.84 -16.36
C SER A 5 -4.82 8.80 -14.85
N ILE A 6 -5.17 9.89 -14.14
CA ILE A 6 -5.15 9.95 -12.66
C ILE A 6 -6.03 8.86 -12.05
N PHE A 7 -7.26 8.69 -12.55
CA PHE A 7 -8.18 7.67 -12.05
C PHE A 7 -7.65 6.25 -12.24
N TYR A 8 -7.13 5.92 -13.43
CA TYR A 8 -6.55 4.60 -13.69
C TYR A 8 -5.30 4.34 -12.85
N LEU A 9 -4.44 5.34 -12.68
CA LEU A 9 -3.24 5.22 -11.85
C LEU A 9 -3.61 4.96 -10.38
N GLY A 10 -4.61 5.68 -9.87
CA GLY A 10 -5.15 5.48 -8.52
C GLY A 10 -5.76 4.08 -8.32
N GLY A 11 -6.54 3.61 -9.30
CA GLY A 11 -7.12 2.27 -9.28
C GLY A 11 -6.05 1.16 -9.33
N PHE A 12 -5.04 1.31 -10.18
CA PHE A 12 -3.90 0.39 -10.24
C PHE A 12 -3.13 0.33 -8.91
N PHE A 13 -2.85 1.49 -8.30
CA PHE A 13 -2.22 1.56 -6.97
C PHE A 13 -3.04 0.78 -5.92
N LEU A 14 -4.36 1.00 -5.91
CA LEU A 14 -5.24 0.36 -4.95
C LEU A 14 -5.23 -1.16 -5.12
N LEU A 15 -5.22 -1.64 -6.37
CA LEU A 15 -5.07 -3.06 -6.69
C LEU A 15 -3.74 -3.63 -6.21
N VAL A 16 -2.60 -2.96 -6.49
CA VAL A 16 -1.28 -3.41 -6.05
C VAL A 16 -1.23 -3.52 -4.52
N ARG A 17 -1.78 -2.54 -3.81
CA ARG A 17 -1.83 -2.53 -2.35
C ARG A 17 -2.71 -3.66 -1.81
N LEU A 18 -3.91 -3.85 -2.37
CA LEU A 18 -4.81 -4.94 -1.96
C LEU A 18 -4.17 -6.31 -2.18
N THR A 19 -3.52 -6.52 -3.32
CA THR A 19 -2.77 -7.76 -3.59
C THR A 19 -1.68 -7.96 -2.54
N GLY A 20 -0.92 -6.91 -2.22
CA GLY A 20 0.09 -6.97 -1.16
C GLY A 20 -0.50 -7.36 0.20
N ILE A 21 -1.62 -6.75 0.60
CA ILE A 21 -2.33 -7.07 1.84
C ILE A 21 -2.77 -8.54 1.85
N ILE A 22 -3.43 -9.00 0.79
CA ILE A 22 -3.90 -10.38 0.66
C ILE A 22 -2.73 -11.37 0.80
N LEU A 23 -1.58 -11.08 0.18
CA LEU A 23 -0.40 -11.93 0.28
C LEU A 23 0.20 -11.98 1.69
N THR A 24 0.02 -10.92 2.49
CA THR A 24 0.46 -10.85 3.89
C THR A 24 -0.58 -11.31 4.92
N LEU A 25 -1.79 -11.67 4.49
CA LEU A 25 -2.81 -12.17 5.41
C LEU A 25 -2.33 -13.46 6.05
N ASN A 26 -2.37 -13.48 7.38
CA ASN A 26 -2.14 -14.70 8.15
C ASN A 26 -3.40 -15.57 8.08
N LEU A 27 -3.26 -16.79 7.56
CA LEU A 27 -4.37 -17.74 7.45
C LEU A 27 -4.59 -18.54 8.74
N MET A 28 -3.71 -18.39 9.73
CA MET A 28 -3.85 -19.05 11.02
C MET A 28 -4.63 -18.17 12.02
N PRO A 29 -5.71 -18.69 12.64
CA PRO A 29 -6.35 -18.00 13.75
C PRO A 29 -5.39 -17.95 14.94
N VAL A 30 -5.00 -16.75 15.34
CA VAL A 30 -4.19 -16.52 16.53
C VAL A 30 -5.14 -16.42 17.73
N GLN A 31 -5.03 -17.35 18.68
CA GLN A 31 -5.73 -17.26 19.96
C GLN A 31 -4.91 -16.36 20.89
N ASP A 32 -5.57 -15.39 21.53
CA ASP A 32 -4.98 -14.40 22.44
C ASP A 32 -3.77 -13.63 21.87
N PRO A 33 -3.99 -12.80 20.82
CA PRO A 33 -2.91 -12.05 20.16
C PRO A 33 -2.17 -11.08 21.09
N ASP A 34 -2.79 -10.69 22.21
CA ASP A 34 -2.22 -9.76 23.19
C ASP A 34 -1.12 -10.41 24.05
N MET A 35 -1.03 -11.75 24.05
CA MET A 35 -0.04 -12.52 24.80
C MET A 35 1.24 -12.81 23.98
N ILE A 36 1.23 -12.49 22.69
CA ILE A 36 2.32 -12.82 21.76
C ILE A 36 3.23 -11.60 21.60
N SER A 37 4.55 -11.82 21.70
CA SER A 37 5.51 -10.75 21.44
C SER A 37 5.46 -10.30 19.97
N LYS A 38 5.89 -9.06 19.68
CA LYS A 38 5.89 -8.57 18.29
C LYS A 38 6.77 -9.42 17.39
N GLU A 39 7.90 -9.90 17.91
CA GLU A 39 8.85 -10.74 17.20
C GLU A 39 8.22 -12.09 16.83
N GLU A 40 7.51 -12.73 17.76
CA GLU A 40 6.79 -13.99 17.51
C GLU A 40 5.64 -13.80 16.54
N PHE A 41 4.90 -12.70 16.66
CA PHE A 41 3.81 -12.39 15.72
C PHE A 41 4.34 -12.26 14.29
N ILE A 42 5.48 -11.60 14.09
CA ILE A 42 6.12 -11.49 12.77
C ILE A 42 6.59 -12.86 12.27
N ALA A 43 7.15 -13.71 13.15
CA ALA A 43 7.57 -15.06 12.78
C ALA A 43 6.38 -15.92 12.31
N ILE A 44 5.28 -15.88 13.06
CA ILE A 44 4.02 -16.55 12.70
C ILE A 44 3.49 -15.97 11.38
N GLN A 45 3.45 -14.66 11.23
CA GLN A 45 2.96 -14.03 10.01
C GLN A 45 3.82 -14.40 8.80
N LYS A 46 5.14 -14.52 8.94
CA LYS A 46 6.04 -15.00 7.87
C LYS A 46 5.77 -16.45 7.49
N GLN A 47 5.47 -17.30 8.48
CA GLN A 47 5.27 -18.73 8.27
C GLN A 47 3.90 -19.06 7.68
N PHE A 48 2.85 -18.33 8.07
CA PHE A 48 1.45 -18.64 7.77
C PHE A 48 0.79 -17.68 6.79
N SER A 49 1.56 -16.77 6.20
CA SER A 49 1.08 -15.94 5.08
C SER A 49 1.28 -16.66 3.74
N ILE A 50 0.51 -16.23 2.73
CA ILE A 50 0.61 -16.78 1.39
C ILE A 50 2.00 -16.50 0.80
N HIS A 51 2.46 -15.25 0.91
CA HIS A 51 3.79 -14.84 0.48
C HIS A 51 4.24 -13.54 1.15
N TYR A 52 4.70 -13.63 2.41
CA TYR A 52 5.06 -12.45 3.22
C TYR A 52 6.00 -11.47 2.51
N GLU A 53 7.09 -11.96 1.92
CA GLU A 53 8.13 -11.11 1.32
C GLU A 53 7.61 -10.30 0.14
N LEU A 54 6.93 -10.97 -0.80
CA LEU A 54 6.31 -10.34 -1.96
C LEU A 54 5.19 -9.39 -1.52
N GLY A 55 4.33 -9.80 -0.59
CA GLY A 55 3.25 -8.96 -0.08
C GLY A 55 3.77 -7.68 0.58
N SER A 56 4.77 -7.82 1.46
CA SER A 56 5.46 -6.69 2.10
C SER A 56 6.11 -5.77 1.06
N PHE A 57 6.80 -6.33 0.06
CA PHE A 57 7.39 -5.57 -1.02
C PHE A 57 6.34 -4.77 -1.82
N LEU A 58 5.22 -5.39 -2.20
CA LEU A 58 4.13 -4.71 -2.92
C LEU A 58 3.52 -3.58 -2.08
N ILE A 59 3.35 -3.79 -0.76
CA ILE A 59 2.87 -2.75 0.15
C ILE A 59 3.86 -1.58 0.20
N ILE A 60 5.16 -1.84 0.34
CA ILE A 60 6.21 -0.81 0.35
C ILE A 60 6.23 -0.04 -0.97
N CYS A 61 6.26 -0.74 -2.11
CA CYS A 61 6.20 -0.11 -3.43
C CYS A 61 4.95 0.75 -3.59
N SER A 62 3.79 0.26 -3.12
CA SER A 62 2.55 1.04 -3.15
C SER A 62 2.71 2.34 -2.34
N ASN A 63 3.30 2.31 -1.15
CA ASN A 63 3.52 3.49 -0.33
C ASN A 63 4.41 4.52 -1.04
N PHE A 64 5.50 4.09 -1.67
CA PHE A 64 6.36 5.00 -2.45
C PHE A 64 5.59 5.66 -3.60
N ILE A 65 4.86 4.86 -4.38
CA ILE A 65 4.05 5.36 -5.49
C ILE A 65 3.00 6.37 -4.99
N LEU A 66 2.36 6.12 -3.84
CA LEU A 66 1.38 7.03 -3.25
C LEU A 66 2.02 8.39 -2.89
N VAL A 67 3.21 8.39 -2.29
CA VAL A 67 3.93 9.62 -1.95
C VAL A 67 4.24 10.43 -3.22
N PHE A 68 4.78 9.81 -4.25
CA PHE A 68 5.05 10.49 -5.52
C PHE A 68 3.77 11.01 -6.18
N PHE A 69 2.70 10.23 -6.12
CA PHE A 69 1.41 10.63 -6.67
C PHE A 69 0.81 11.83 -5.95
N LEU A 70 0.90 11.89 -4.62
CA LEU A 70 0.48 13.04 -3.83
C LEU A 70 1.29 14.30 -4.16
N LEU A 71 2.62 14.18 -4.24
CA LEU A 71 3.50 15.29 -4.65
C LEU A 71 3.14 15.82 -6.04
N PHE A 72 2.84 14.92 -6.98
CA PHE A 72 2.39 15.29 -8.31
C PHE A 72 1.04 16.02 -8.30
N LEU A 73 0.08 15.58 -7.49
CA LEU A 73 -1.20 16.27 -7.33
C LEU A 73 -1.03 17.67 -6.71
N ILE A 74 -0.17 17.81 -5.70
CA ILE A 74 0.16 19.11 -5.10
C ILE A 74 0.77 20.03 -6.15
N TYR A 75 1.73 19.54 -6.95
CA TYR A 75 2.34 20.30 -8.03
C TYR A 75 1.32 20.79 -9.06
N LEU A 76 0.41 19.92 -9.50
CA LEU A 76 -0.68 20.31 -10.41
C LEU A 76 -1.57 21.38 -9.80
N PHE A 77 -1.96 21.23 -8.53
CA PHE A 77 -2.81 22.20 -7.84
C PHE A 77 -2.15 23.58 -7.73
N VAL A 78 -0.87 23.62 -7.34
CA VAL A 78 -0.11 24.87 -7.23
C VAL A 78 0.06 25.54 -8.60
N SER A 79 0.37 24.76 -9.63
CA SER A 79 0.56 25.28 -11.00
C SER A 79 -0.72 25.89 -11.58
N GLU A 80 -1.87 25.26 -11.34
CA GLU A 80 -3.18 25.81 -11.74
C GLU A 80 -3.49 27.11 -11.00
N LYS A 81 -3.21 27.18 -9.69
CA LYS A 81 -3.43 28.41 -8.90
C LYS A 81 -2.58 29.58 -9.38
N ILE A 82 -1.31 29.34 -9.75
CA ILE A 82 -0.42 30.37 -10.28
C ILE A 82 -0.92 30.90 -11.63
N LYS A 83 -1.46 30.04 -12.50
CA LYS A 83 -2.01 30.47 -13.81
C LYS A 83 -3.27 31.33 -13.70
N GLN A 84 -4.00 31.25 -12.59
CA GLN A 84 -5.24 32.00 -12.36
C GLN A 84 -5.02 33.32 -11.62
N SER A 85 -3.81 33.56 -11.10
CA SER A 85 -3.41 34.81 -10.44
C SER A 85 -2.69 35.75 -11.40
#